data_AF-A0A2A2HG65-F1
#
_entry.id   AF-A0A2A2HG65-F1
#
_cell.length_a   1.000
_cell.length_b   1.000
_cell.length_c   1.000
_cell.angle_alpha   90.00
_cell.angle_beta   90.00
_cell.angle_gamma   90.00
#
_symmetry.space_group_name_H-M   'P 1'
#
loop_
_entity.id
_entity.type
_entity.pdbx_description
1 polymer ?
#
loop_
_entity_poly.entity_id
_entity_poly.type
_entity_poly.pdbx_seq_one_letter_code
_entity_poly.pdbx_strand_id
1 'polypeptide(L)'
;MNLAIKRGLLILSVTSAMVTTFSSTAIAGTEGKQQYYCKGNHGDDNDRGLWDYIFTASSKADAESQAEKQYKVDGPNAFVNIKECTLQN
;
A
#
# COMPACT_ATOMS: atom_id res chain seq x y z
N MET A 1 -32.18 -56.07 26.49
CA MET A 1 -32.03 -54.65 26.12
C MET A 1 -30.53 -54.36 26.01
N ASN A 2 -30.14 -53.68 24.93
CA ASN A 2 -28.85 -53.77 24.27
C ASN A 2 -27.67 -53.12 25.01
N LEU A 3 -26.55 -53.84 25.00
CA LEU A 3 -25.21 -53.39 25.36
C LEU A 3 -24.62 -52.60 24.18
N ALA A 4 -24.48 -51.28 24.30
CA ALA A 4 -23.87 -50.45 23.27
C ALA A 4 -22.38 -50.25 23.57
N ILE A 5 -21.52 -50.92 22.80
CA ILE A 5 -20.11 -50.58 22.65
C ILE A 5 -20.01 -49.64 21.43
N LYS A 6 -19.43 -48.45 21.58
CA LYS A 6 -18.97 -47.69 20.40
C LYS A 6 -17.70 -46.89 20.67
N ARG A 7 -16.60 -47.56 20.30
CA ARG A 7 -15.43 -47.08 19.55
C ARG A 7 -14.92 -45.68 19.89
N GLY A 8 -13.73 -45.68 20.49
CA GLY A 8 -12.94 -44.49 20.77
C GLY A 8 -12.66 -43.63 19.55
N LEU A 9 -12.41 -42.36 19.85
CA LEU A 9 -11.85 -41.39 18.95
C LEU A 9 -10.68 -40.73 19.69
N LEU A 10 -9.48 -41.19 19.40
CA LEU A 10 -8.24 -40.48 19.76
C LEU A 10 -8.22 -39.18 18.95
N ILE A 11 -8.49 -38.05 19.61
CA ILE A 11 -8.36 -36.75 18.98
C ILE A 11 -6.87 -36.42 18.97
N LEU A 12 -6.26 -36.52 17.80
CA LEU A 12 -4.89 -36.10 17.53
C LEU A 12 -4.72 -34.62 17.91
N SER A 13 -3.66 -34.38 18.68
CA SER A 13 -3.10 -33.09 19.02
C SER A 13 -2.79 -32.23 17.80
N VAL A 14 -3.28 -30.99 17.79
CA VAL A 14 -2.68 -29.90 17.01
C VAL A 14 -2.50 -28.72 17.97
N THR A 15 -1.38 -28.71 18.69
CA THR A 15 -0.89 -27.49 19.32
C THR A 15 -0.38 -26.58 18.21
N SER A 16 -1.27 -25.74 17.67
CA SER A 16 -0.87 -24.62 16.82
C SER A 16 0.00 -23.68 17.65
N ALA A 17 1.32 -23.81 17.53
CA ALA A 17 2.25 -22.77 17.92
C ALA A 17 2.02 -21.58 16.98
N MET A 18 1.24 -20.60 17.45
CA MET A 18 1.12 -19.32 16.76
C MET A 18 2.46 -18.61 16.88
N VAL A 19 3.31 -18.74 15.85
CA VAL A 19 4.50 -17.90 15.71
C VAL A 19 3.97 -16.49 15.46
N THR A 20 4.00 -15.66 16.49
CA THR A 20 3.77 -14.22 16.35
C THR A 20 4.95 -13.66 15.56
N THR A 21 4.81 -13.61 14.23
CA THR A 21 5.70 -12.83 13.39
C THR A 21 5.55 -11.39 13.82
N PHE A 22 6.53 -10.87 14.56
CA PHE A 22 6.64 -9.44 14.80
C PHE A 22 6.89 -8.79 13.44
N SER A 23 5.84 -8.24 12.84
CA SER A 23 5.98 -7.31 11.74
C SER A 23 6.72 -6.10 12.29
N SER A 24 8.03 -6.07 12.12
CA SER A 24 8.83 -4.87 12.36
C SER A 24 8.25 -3.76 11.49
N THR A 25 7.39 -2.92 12.07
CA THR A 25 7.04 -1.64 11.48
C THR A 25 8.34 -0.85 11.43
N ALA A 26 9.01 -0.89 10.29
CA ALA A 26 10.09 0.02 9.99
C ALA A 26 9.49 1.43 10.05
N ILE A 27 9.73 2.12 11.17
CA ILE A 27 9.46 3.54 11.28
C ILE A 27 10.54 4.20 10.40
N ALA A 28 10.28 4.28 9.10
CA ALA A 28 11.15 4.98 8.17
C ALA A 28 11.25 6.43 8.64
N GLY A 29 12.41 6.79 9.16
CA GLY A 29 12.67 8.09 9.78
C GLY A 29 12.10 9.25 8.96
N THR A 30 11.38 10.12 9.64
CA THR A 30 10.93 11.43 9.17
C THR A 30 12.04 12.48 9.26
N GLU A 31 13.27 12.10 9.62
CA GLU A 31 14.40 13.02 9.60
C GLU A 31 14.74 13.39 8.14
N GLY A 32 14.62 14.68 7.83
CA GLY A 32 14.94 15.23 6.51
C GLY A 32 13.85 15.08 5.44
N LYS A 33 12.64 14.62 5.79
CA LYS A 33 11.50 14.59 4.86
C LYS A 33 10.61 15.82 5.06
N GLN A 34 10.13 16.36 3.96
CA GLN A 34 9.22 17.51 3.92
C GLN A 34 7.92 17.13 3.21
N GLN A 35 6.87 17.93 3.42
CA GLN A 35 5.60 17.74 2.72
C GLN A 35 5.62 18.50 1.41
N TYR A 36 5.24 17.84 0.34
CA TYR A 36 5.13 18.41 -1.00
C TYR A 36 3.70 18.26 -1.49
N TYR A 37 3.05 19.38 -1.76
CA TYR A 37 1.76 19.39 -2.42
C TYR A 37 1.97 19.25 -3.92
N CYS A 38 1.42 18.20 -4.51
CA CYS A 38 1.58 17.91 -5.93
C CYS A 38 0.20 17.66 -6.54
N LYS A 39 0.01 18.13 -7.77
CA LYS A 39 -1.23 17.97 -8.52
C LYS A 39 -0.95 17.73 -9.99
N GLY A 40 -1.89 17.06 -10.64
CA GLY A 40 -1.75 16.69 -12.02
C GLY A 40 -2.98 16.02 -12.58
N ASN A 41 -2.77 15.29 -13.66
CA ASN A 41 -3.78 14.46 -14.28
C ASN A 41 -3.18 13.12 -14.68
N HIS A 42 -4.00 12.08 -14.66
CA HIS A 42 -3.62 10.74 -15.10
C HIS A 42 -4.75 10.15 -15.94
N GLY A 43 -4.47 9.04 -16.62
CA GLY A 43 -5.49 8.36 -17.39
C GLY A 43 -4.93 7.61 -18.58
N ASP A 44 -5.82 7.19 -19.44
CA ASP A 44 -5.55 6.60 -20.74
C ASP A 44 -6.55 7.17 -21.78
N ASP A 45 -6.74 6.47 -22.90
CA ASP A 45 -7.69 6.87 -23.95
C ASP A 45 -9.17 6.74 -23.54
N ASN A 46 -9.48 5.96 -22.50
CA ASN A 46 -10.84 5.63 -22.07
C ASN A 46 -11.26 6.41 -20.82
N ASP A 47 -10.32 6.72 -19.92
CA ASP A 47 -10.61 7.42 -18.68
C ASP A 47 -9.50 8.42 -18.31
N ARG A 48 -9.88 9.59 -17.79
CA ARG A 48 -8.97 10.69 -17.44
C ARG A 48 -9.39 11.32 -16.13
N GLY A 49 -8.48 11.35 -15.17
CA GLY A 49 -8.69 11.90 -13.82
C GLY A 49 -7.78 13.09 -13.54
N LEU A 50 -8.29 14.04 -12.75
CA LEU A 50 -7.48 15.05 -12.07
C LEU A 50 -7.14 14.53 -10.68
N TRP A 51 -5.98 14.92 -10.16
CA TRP A 51 -5.57 14.55 -8.82
C TRP A 51 -4.76 15.65 -8.16
N ASP A 52 -4.85 15.72 -6.85
CA ASP A 52 -3.98 16.48 -5.97
C ASP A 52 -3.72 15.67 -4.68
N TYR A 53 -2.49 15.74 -4.17
CA TYR A 53 -2.09 15.00 -2.97
C TYR A 53 -0.84 15.59 -2.32
N ILE A 54 -0.70 15.36 -1.02
CA ILE A 54 0.47 15.75 -0.24
C ILE A 54 1.37 14.54 -0.03
N PHE A 55 2.59 14.59 -0.57
CA PHE A 55 3.61 13.54 -0.42
C PHE A 55 4.63 13.95 0.64
N THR A 56 4.97 13.02 1.54
CA THR A 56 6.10 13.20 2.47
C THR A 56 7.36 12.63 1.82
N ALA A 57 8.23 13.50 1.33
CA ALA A 57 9.38 13.14 0.51
C ALA A 57 10.64 13.90 0.93
N SER A 58 11.80 13.36 0.58
CA SER A 58 13.09 14.01 0.86
C SER A 58 13.42 15.19 -0.06
N SER A 59 12.73 15.28 -1.21
CA SER A 59 12.89 16.33 -2.20
C SER A 59 11.67 16.42 -3.10
N LYS A 60 11.55 17.50 -3.87
CA LYS A 60 10.52 17.63 -4.92
C LYS A 60 10.57 16.47 -5.92
N ALA A 61 11.76 16.07 -6.37
CA ALA A 61 11.90 14.97 -7.34
C ALA A 61 11.45 13.62 -6.76
N ASP A 62 11.71 13.39 -5.47
CA ASP A 62 11.20 12.21 -4.76
C ASP A 62 9.67 12.24 -4.64
N ALA A 63 9.08 13.40 -4.34
CA ALA A 63 7.62 13.57 -4.33
C ALA A 63 6.99 13.33 -5.72
N GLU A 64 7.62 13.84 -6.79
CA GLU A 64 7.18 13.59 -8.16
C GLU A 64 7.26 12.09 -8.51
N SER A 65 8.36 11.41 -8.16
CA SER A 65 8.49 9.97 -8.37
C SER A 65 7.44 9.16 -7.59
N GLN A 66 7.11 9.58 -6.36
CA GLN A 66 6.03 8.98 -5.58
C GLN A 66 4.67 9.20 -6.23
N ALA A 67 4.41 10.41 -6.76
CA ALA A 67 3.18 10.72 -7.47
C ALA A 67 3.02 9.91 -8.76
N GLU A 68 4.08 9.78 -9.56
CA GLU A 68 4.07 8.92 -10.76
C GLU A 68 3.71 7.48 -10.44
N LYS A 69 4.25 6.93 -9.34
CA LYS A 69 3.94 5.57 -8.90
C LYS A 69 2.51 5.44 -8.37
N GLN A 70 2.04 6.43 -7.61
CA GLN A 70 0.72 6.43 -6.98
C GLN A 70 -0.40 6.51 -8.02
N TYR A 71 -0.23 7.34 -9.04
CA TYR A 71 -1.25 7.60 -10.07
C TYR A 71 -1.00 6.86 -11.37
N LYS A 72 -0.08 5.89 -11.37
CA LYS A 72 0.18 5.04 -12.53
C LYS A 72 -1.10 4.31 -12.93
N VAL A 73 -1.53 4.53 -14.16
CA VAL A 73 -2.60 3.76 -14.81
C VAL A 73 -1.95 2.71 -15.70
N ASP A 74 -2.51 1.50 -15.74
CA ASP A 74 -2.09 0.46 -16.66
C ASP A 74 -3.00 0.48 -17.91
N GLY A 75 -2.40 0.43 -19.09
CA GLY A 75 -3.16 0.42 -20.35
C GLY A 75 -2.41 1.03 -21.52
N PRO A 76 -2.88 0.81 -22.76
CA PRO A 76 -2.34 1.52 -23.92
C PRO A 76 -2.56 3.03 -23.77
N ASN A 77 -1.54 3.81 -24.13
CA ASN A 77 -1.55 5.28 -24.03
C ASN A 77 -1.79 5.82 -22.60
N ALA A 78 -1.57 4.99 -21.57
CA ALA A 78 -1.63 5.44 -20.19
C ALA A 78 -0.57 6.50 -19.90
N PHE A 79 -0.95 7.55 -19.18
CA PHE A 79 -0.10 8.66 -18.83
C PHE A 79 -0.34 9.13 -17.40
N VAL A 80 0.72 9.67 -16.80
CA VAL A 80 0.66 10.50 -15.59
C VAL A 80 1.37 11.80 -15.93
N ASN A 81 0.72 12.93 -15.69
CA ASN A 81 1.26 14.24 -15.96
C ASN A 81 1.18 15.09 -14.70
N ILE A 82 2.33 15.36 -14.10
CA ILE A 82 2.45 16.22 -12.94
C ILE A 82 2.49 17.66 -13.45
N LYS A 83 1.51 18.48 -13.03
CA LYS A 83 1.42 19.89 -13.42
C LYS A 83 2.15 20.80 -12.47
N GLU A 84 2.11 20.48 -11.19
CA GLU A 84 2.75 21.28 -10.15
C GLU A 84 3.12 20.36 -9.00
N CYS A 85 4.27 20.63 -8.39
CA CYS A 85 4.73 19.96 -7.18
C CYS A 85 5.61 20.95 -6.44
N THR A 86 5.18 21.34 -5.24
CA THR A 86 5.76 22.44 -4.46
C THR A 86 5.87 22.05 -3.00
N LEU A 87 6.92 22.55 -2.33
CA LEU A 87 7.06 22.40 -0.89
C LEU A 87 5.86 23.06 -0.18
N GLN A 88 5.20 22.29 0.67
CA GLN A 88 4.14 22.79 1.54
C GLN A 88 4.80 23.41 2.77
N ASN A 89 4.74 24.75 2.85
CA ASN A 89 5.26 25.54 3.97
C ASN A 89 4.20 25.73 5.06
#